data_AF-X0SUM9-F1
#
_entry.id   AF-X0SUM9-F1
#
_cell.length_a   1.000
_cell.length_b   1.000
_cell.length_c   1.000
_cell.angle_alpha   90.00
_cell.angle_beta   90.00
_cell.angle_gamma   90.00
#
_symmetry.space_group_name_H-M   'P 1'
#
loop_
_entity.id
_entity.type
_entity.pdbx_description
1 polymer ?
#
loop_
_entity_poly.entity_id
_entity_poly.type
_entity_poly.pdbx_seq_one_letter_code
_entity_poly.pdbx_strand_id
1 'polypeptide(L)'
;MNKKAISPLLSTLVLIFLAIGVGIIVMNWGRTEIEVRAVCAVDTGIKIVELNSVPQACYFGSGENSFIKIVVENGPNIDVHSLLFTVIGSKKPYNTELANSFIEKGYTTQKEIPYNFDLFGKIKRIKIVPKIVVYSGESALLCSEQAIILDNINPC
;
A
#
# COMPACT_ATOMS: atom_id res chain seq x y z
N MET A 1 43.44 -20.90 -47.95
CA MET A 1 42.88 -19.99 -46.93
C MET A 1 41.75 -19.18 -47.56
N ASN A 2 40.48 -19.59 -47.38
CA ASN A 2 39.33 -18.82 -47.85
C ASN A 2 38.70 -18.07 -46.67
N LYS A 3 39.06 -16.79 -46.49
CA LYS A 3 38.33 -15.90 -45.57
C LYS A 3 37.20 -15.26 -46.36
N LYS A 4 35.96 -15.70 -46.15
CA LYS A 4 34.78 -15.02 -46.70
C LYS A 4 34.60 -13.70 -45.95
N ALA A 5 34.82 -12.59 -46.65
CA ALA A 5 34.54 -11.26 -46.11
C ALA A 5 33.02 -11.14 -45.90
N ILE A 6 32.62 -10.83 -44.67
CA ILE A 6 31.23 -10.51 -44.35
C ILE A 6 30.92 -9.19 -45.07
N SER A 7 29.86 -9.19 -45.88
CA SER A 7 29.41 -7.99 -46.59
C SER A 7 29.09 -6.90 -45.57
N PRO A 8 29.58 -5.66 -45.74
CA PRO A 8 29.32 -4.54 -44.83
C PRO A 8 27.83 -4.33 -44.51
N LEU A 9 26.94 -4.63 -45.47
CA LEU A 9 25.48 -4.56 -45.31
C LEU A 9 24.92 -5.58 -44.32
N LEU A 10 25.52 -6.77 -44.22
CA LEU A 10 25.07 -7.79 -43.29
C LEU A 10 25.49 -7.42 -41.85
N SER A 11 26.66 -6.80 -41.69
CA SER A 11 27.14 -6.36 -40.39
C SER A 11 26.27 -5.25 -39.80
N THR A 12 25.83 -4.28 -40.60
CA THR A 12 24.96 -3.19 -40.10
C THR A 12 23.58 -3.70 -39.69
N LEU A 13 23.02 -4.65 -40.43
CA LEU A 13 21.74 -5.28 -40.07
C LEU A 13 21.82 -5.99 -38.71
N VAL A 14 22.88 -6.75 -38.47
CA VAL A 14 23.11 -7.46 -37.19
C VAL A 14 23.25 -6.46 -36.04
N LEU A 15 23.96 -5.35 -36.25
CA LEU A 15 24.13 -4.32 -35.22
C LEU A 15 22.80 -3.64 -34.84
N ILE A 16 21.92 -3.38 -35.82
CA ILE A 16 20.60 -2.79 -35.56
C ILE A 16 19.74 -3.73 -34.71
N PHE A 17 19.67 -5.02 -35.08
CA PHE A 17 18.90 -5.99 -34.29
C PHE A 17 19.45 -6.17 -32.88
N LEU A 18 20.78 -6.15 -32.72
CA LEU A 18 21.41 -6.19 -31.41
C LEU A 18 21.03 -4.95 -30.58
N ALA A 19 21.08 -3.75 -31.17
CA ALA A 19 20.73 -2.51 -30.48
C ALA A 19 19.27 -2.51 -30.03
N ILE A 20 18.34 -2.96 -30.87
CA ILE A 20 16.91 -3.08 -30.52
C ILE A 20 16.73 -4.11 -29.39
N GLY A 21 17.37 -5.27 -29.48
CA GLY A 21 17.30 -6.31 -28.45
C GLY A 21 17.81 -5.83 -27.09
N VAL A 22 18.96 -5.15 -27.08
CA VAL A 22 19.52 -4.54 -25.85
C VAL A 22 18.58 -3.46 -25.32
N GLY A 23 18.00 -2.63 -26.18
CA GLY A 23 17.04 -1.59 -25.79
C GLY A 23 15.82 -2.16 -25.07
N ILE A 24 15.23 -3.24 -25.60
CA ILE A 24 14.07 -3.91 -24.98
C ILE A 24 14.46 -4.50 -23.62
N ILE A 25 15.62 -5.13 -23.50
CA ILE A 25 16.10 -5.70 -22.22
C ILE A 25 16.30 -4.61 -21.17
N VAL A 26 16.94 -3.50 -21.53
CA VAL A 26 17.17 -2.36 -20.62
C VAL A 26 15.86 -1.72 -20.18
N MET A 27 14.91 -1.51 -21.10
CA MET A 27 13.58 -0.98 -20.75
C MET A 27 12.80 -1.93 -19.83
N ASN A 28 12.91 -3.25 -20.04
CA ASN A 28 12.22 -4.24 -19.22
C ASN A 28 12.84 -4.37 -17.82
N TRP A 29 14.17 -4.39 -17.70
CA TRP A 29 14.87 -4.37 -16.41
C TRP A 29 14.64 -3.06 -15.64
N GLY A 30 14.58 -1.93 -16.33
CA GLY A 30 14.24 -0.64 -15.72
C GLY A 30 12.86 -0.66 -15.05
N ARG A 31 11.87 -1.31 -15.67
CA ARG A 31 10.52 -1.43 -15.08
C ARG A 31 10.47 -2.38 -13.88
N THR A 32 11.19 -3.49 -13.94
CA THR A 32 11.14 -4.51 -12.86
C THR A 32 11.80 -4.03 -11.56
N GLU A 33 12.85 -3.20 -11.61
CA GLU A 33 13.42 -2.60 -10.39
C GLU A 33 12.50 -1.52 -9.78
N ILE A 34 11.73 -0.80 -10.60
CA ILE A 34 10.82 0.26 -10.13
C ILE A 34 9.56 -0.36 -9.49
N GLU A 35 9.01 -1.42 -10.08
CA GLU A 35 7.81 -2.10 -9.56
C GLU A 35 8.11 -2.88 -8.26
N VAL A 36 9.29 -3.49 -8.14
CA VAL A 36 9.70 -4.23 -6.93
C VAL A 36 10.15 -3.29 -5.80
N ARG A 37 10.55 -2.06 -6.13
CA ARG A 37 10.92 -1.00 -5.18
C ARG A 37 9.99 0.20 -5.23
N ALA A 38 8.68 -0.03 -5.38
CA ALA A 38 7.70 1.00 -5.06
C ALA A 38 7.63 1.20 -3.52
N VAL A 39 8.77 1.52 -2.92
CA VAL A 39 8.89 2.14 -1.60
C VAL A 39 8.11 3.44 -1.72
N CYS A 40 7.17 3.73 -0.81
CA CYS A 40 6.52 5.03 -0.85
C CYS A 40 7.57 6.09 -0.53
N ALA A 41 8.05 6.71 -1.60
CA ALA A 41 9.07 7.76 -1.56
C ALA A 41 8.57 9.00 -0.81
N VAL A 42 7.25 9.17 -0.74
CA VAL A 42 6.60 10.23 0.03
C VAL A 42 6.07 9.65 1.34
N ASP A 43 6.53 10.21 2.44
CA ASP A 43 5.98 9.92 3.76
C ASP A 43 4.58 10.53 3.89
N THR A 44 3.56 9.69 4.06
CA THR A 44 2.18 10.12 4.31
C THR A 44 2.03 10.82 5.66
N GLY A 45 2.91 10.53 6.62
CA GLY A 45 2.78 11.03 8.00
C GLY A 45 1.49 10.56 8.68
N ILE A 46 0.90 9.45 8.20
CA ILE A 46 -0.36 8.94 8.72
C ILE A 46 -0.18 8.47 10.16
N LYS A 47 -1.13 8.83 11.03
CA LYS A 47 -1.12 8.42 12.45
C LYS A 47 -2.53 8.25 12.98
N ILE A 48 -2.64 7.53 14.10
CA ILE A 48 -3.87 7.48 14.88
C ILE A 48 -3.92 8.74 15.76
N VAL A 49 -5.09 9.36 15.81
CA VAL A 49 -5.30 10.51 16.70
C VAL A 49 -5.24 10.02 18.16
N GLU A 50 -4.53 10.76 19.00
CA GLU A 50 -4.45 10.49 20.44
C GLU A 50 -5.14 11.61 21.21
N LEU A 51 -6.00 11.25 22.17
CA LEU A 51 -6.58 12.19 23.14
C LEU A 51 -6.07 11.80 24.51
N ASN A 52 -5.41 12.72 25.22
CA ASN A 52 -4.81 12.47 26.53
C ASN A 52 -3.85 11.26 26.53
N SER A 53 -3.05 11.09 25.47
CA SER A 53 -2.14 9.93 25.28
C SER A 53 -2.86 8.57 25.12
N VAL A 54 -4.15 8.60 24.81
CA VAL A 54 -4.93 7.39 24.51
C VAL A 54 -5.25 7.38 23.01
N PRO A 55 -4.78 6.35 22.26
CA PRO A 55 -5.09 6.23 20.85
C PRO A 55 -6.59 6.06 20.64
N GLN A 56 -7.15 6.85 19.71
CA GLN A 56 -8.55 6.82 19.34
C GLN A 56 -8.84 5.64 18.38
N ALA A 57 -8.62 4.44 18.90
CA ALA A 57 -8.90 3.17 18.25
C ALA A 57 -9.47 2.20 19.28
N CYS A 58 -10.74 1.85 19.14
CA CYS A 58 -11.44 0.98 20.07
C CYS A 58 -12.56 0.22 19.35
N TYR A 59 -13.17 -0.77 20.01
CA TYR A 59 -14.24 -1.58 19.41
C TYR A 59 -15.53 -1.52 20.24
N PHE A 60 -16.67 -1.77 19.59
CA PHE A 60 -17.97 -1.84 20.22
C PHE A 60 -18.64 -3.19 19.97
N GLY A 61 -19.40 -3.66 20.96
CA GLY A 61 -20.24 -4.84 20.87
C GLY A 61 -19.49 -6.16 20.96
N SER A 62 -20.22 -7.24 20.68
CA SER A 62 -19.73 -8.63 20.67
C SER A 62 -20.50 -9.44 19.62
N GLY A 63 -19.87 -10.45 19.04
CA GLY A 63 -20.46 -11.32 18.04
C GLY A 63 -20.47 -10.72 16.62
N GLU A 64 -21.53 -10.97 15.85
CA GLU A 64 -21.65 -10.58 14.43
C GLU A 64 -21.87 -9.09 14.17
N ASN A 65 -22.56 -8.39 15.08
CA ASN A 65 -22.92 -6.97 14.92
C ASN A 65 -21.91 -6.01 15.56
N SER A 66 -20.65 -6.41 15.64
CA SER A 66 -19.60 -5.59 16.26
C SER A 66 -18.92 -4.70 15.23
N PHE A 67 -18.27 -3.64 15.69
CA PHE A 67 -17.50 -2.76 14.81
C PHE A 67 -16.30 -2.17 15.53
N ILE A 68 -15.28 -1.83 14.74
CA ILE A 68 -14.06 -1.17 15.20
C ILE A 68 -14.16 0.29 14.77
N LYS A 69 -13.95 1.20 15.72
CA LYS A 69 -13.91 2.64 15.50
C LYS A 69 -12.46 3.11 15.53
N ILE A 70 -12.03 3.81 14.50
CA ILE A 70 -10.71 4.44 14.42
C ILE A 70 -10.82 5.91 14.01
N VAL A 71 -9.89 6.72 14.51
CA VAL A 71 -9.68 8.10 14.07
C VAL A 71 -8.26 8.23 13.56
N VAL A 72 -8.13 8.54 12.27
CA VAL A 72 -6.86 8.59 11.56
C VAL A 72 -6.63 10.01 11.06
N GLU A 73 -5.44 10.54 11.30
CA GLU A 73 -4.97 11.82 10.78
C GLU A 73 -3.97 11.57 9.65
N ASN A 74 -4.11 12.30 8.55
CA ASN A 74 -3.16 12.32 7.46
C ASN A 74 -2.15 13.47 7.63
N GLY A 75 -0.89 13.22 7.32
CA GLY A 75 0.16 14.23 7.36
C GLY A 75 0.04 15.26 6.24
N PRO A 76 0.97 16.24 6.18
CA PRO A 76 0.86 17.40 5.29
C PRO A 76 1.37 17.14 3.86
N ASN A 77 1.97 15.98 3.59
CA ASN A 77 2.80 15.79 2.39
C ASN A 77 2.00 15.33 1.16
N ILE A 78 1.03 14.43 1.33
CA ILE A 78 0.27 13.83 0.23
C ILE A 78 -1.12 13.38 0.69
N ASP A 79 -2.09 13.41 -0.22
CA ASP A 79 -3.42 12.88 0.05
C ASP A 79 -3.40 11.35 0.12
N VAL A 80 -4.12 10.80 1.08
CA VAL A 80 -4.32 9.35 1.20
C VAL A 80 -5.61 9.00 0.49
N HIS A 81 -5.53 8.19 -0.56
CA HIS A 81 -6.67 7.86 -1.40
C HIS A 81 -7.58 6.81 -0.76
N SER A 82 -6.97 5.77 -0.18
CA SER A 82 -7.70 4.78 0.60
C SER A 82 -6.82 4.14 1.67
N LEU A 83 -7.44 3.43 2.60
CA LEU A 83 -6.79 2.66 3.65
C LEU A 83 -7.08 1.18 3.46
N LEU A 84 -6.01 0.38 3.43
CA LEU A 84 -6.12 -1.07 3.61
C LEU A 84 -6.08 -1.37 5.11
N PHE A 85 -7.15 -1.99 5.60
CA PHE A 85 -7.35 -2.30 7.01
C PHE A 85 -7.27 -3.80 7.23
N THR A 86 -6.37 -4.21 8.12
CA THR A 86 -6.14 -5.61 8.48
C THR A 86 -6.30 -5.77 9.98
N VAL A 87 -7.14 -6.70 10.39
CA VAL A 87 -7.28 -7.13 11.79
C VAL A 87 -6.75 -8.55 11.91
N ILE A 88 -5.80 -8.76 12.81
CA ILE A 88 -5.34 -10.09 13.19
C ILE A 88 -6.18 -10.51 14.39
N GLY A 89 -7.22 -11.29 14.12
CA GLY A 89 -8.07 -11.89 15.14
C GLY A 89 -7.44 -13.16 15.75
N SER A 90 -8.01 -13.63 16.86
CA SER A 90 -7.54 -14.85 17.52
C SER A 90 -7.84 -16.14 16.73
N LYS A 91 -8.82 -16.10 15.81
CA LYS A 91 -9.20 -17.24 14.96
C LYS A 91 -8.67 -17.09 13.54
N LYS A 92 -8.91 -15.94 12.90
CA LYS A 92 -8.55 -15.66 11.49
C LYS A 92 -8.24 -14.18 11.29
N PRO A 93 -7.41 -13.83 10.29
CA PRO A 93 -7.25 -12.44 9.87
C PRO A 93 -8.48 -11.95 9.09
N TYR A 94 -8.82 -10.68 9.25
CA TYR A 94 -9.81 -9.95 8.47
C TYR A 94 -9.10 -8.85 7.69
N ASN A 95 -9.26 -8.83 6.36
CA ASN A 95 -8.69 -7.81 5.49
C ASN A 95 -9.83 -7.12 4.74
N THR A 96 -9.83 -5.80 4.75
CA THR A 96 -10.80 -5.01 4.01
C THR A 96 -10.18 -3.71 3.54
N GLU A 97 -10.57 -3.25 2.36
CA GLU A 97 -10.27 -1.89 1.92
C GLU A 97 -11.41 -0.98 2.37
N LEU A 98 -11.06 0.09 3.09
CA LEU A 98 -12.06 0.99 3.64
C LEU A 98 -12.63 1.85 2.52
N ALA A 99 -13.89 1.66 2.17
CA ALA A 99 -14.57 2.51 1.21
C ALA A 99 -14.64 3.97 1.73
N ASN A 100 -14.57 4.93 0.79
CA ASN A 100 -14.63 6.37 1.07
C ASN A 100 -13.58 6.84 2.10
N SER A 101 -12.42 6.18 2.17
CA SER A 101 -11.33 6.51 3.10
C SER A 101 -10.31 7.50 2.52
N PHE A 102 -10.76 8.35 1.59
CA PHE A 102 -9.97 9.49 1.14
C PHE A 102 -9.75 10.45 2.31
N ILE A 103 -8.50 10.84 2.54
CA ILE A 103 -8.10 11.80 3.55
C ILE A 103 -7.19 12.82 2.88
N GLU A 104 -7.68 14.05 2.78
CA GLU A 104 -6.87 15.17 2.32
C GLU A 104 -5.69 15.38 3.27
N LYS A 105 -4.55 15.84 2.74
CA LYS A 105 -3.37 16.17 3.53
C LYS A 105 -3.70 17.12 4.69
N GLY A 106 -3.25 16.80 5.89
CA GLY A 106 -3.52 17.56 7.11
C GLY A 106 -4.93 17.44 7.68
N TYR A 107 -5.78 16.58 7.12
CA TYR A 107 -7.13 16.32 7.63
C TYR A 107 -7.20 15.01 8.41
N THR A 108 -8.29 14.89 9.18
CA THR A 108 -8.61 13.72 10.00
C THR A 108 -9.91 13.08 9.50
N THR A 109 -9.96 11.76 9.54
CA THR A 109 -11.18 10.99 9.25
C THR A 109 -11.50 10.02 10.38
N GLN A 110 -12.79 9.75 10.57
CA GLN A 110 -13.28 8.71 11.47
C GLN A 110 -13.89 7.59 10.63
N LYS A 111 -13.58 6.34 10.99
CA LYS A 111 -14.13 5.15 10.33
C LYS A 111 -14.70 4.16 11.33
N GLU A 112 -15.85 3.60 10.98
CA GLU A 112 -16.48 2.47 11.65
C GLU A 112 -16.40 1.27 10.69
N ILE A 113 -15.83 0.19 11.19
CA ILE A 113 -15.43 -0.95 10.38
C ILE A 113 -16.13 -2.17 10.95
N PRO A 114 -17.10 -2.76 10.22
CA PRO A 114 -17.78 -3.96 10.67
C PRO A 114 -16.78 -5.07 10.98
N TYR A 115 -16.98 -5.73 12.11
CA TYR A 115 -16.15 -6.84 12.56
C TYR A 115 -17.04 -7.93 13.15
N ASN A 116 -16.67 -9.18 12.96
CA ASN A 116 -17.43 -10.32 13.50
C ASN A 116 -16.53 -11.10 14.47
N PHE A 117 -16.75 -10.95 15.78
CA PHE A 117 -15.97 -11.66 16.80
C PHE A 117 -16.21 -13.18 16.78
N ASP A 118 -17.35 -13.65 16.30
CA ASP A 118 -17.65 -15.08 16.22
C ASP A 118 -16.80 -15.73 15.13
N LEU A 119 -16.61 -15.05 14.00
CA LEU A 119 -15.82 -15.53 12.87
C LEU A 119 -14.31 -15.32 13.05
N PHE A 120 -13.90 -14.11 13.43
CA PHE A 120 -12.48 -13.70 13.45
C PHE A 120 -11.85 -13.82 14.84
N GLY A 121 -12.65 -13.85 15.91
CA GLY A 121 -12.18 -13.94 17.29
C GLY A 121 -11.78 -12.59 17.89
N LYS A 122 -11.14 -12.63 19.07
CA LYS A 122 -10.67 -11.43 19.77
C LYS A 122 -9.58 -10.72 18.95
N ILE A 123 -9.63 -9.39 18.91
CA ILE A 123 -8.66 -8.55 18.22
C ILE A 123 -7.31 -8.69 18.94
N LYS A 124 -6.26 -9.13 18.24
CA LYS A 124 -4.89 -9.13 18.77
C LYS A 124 -4.11 -7.91 18.31
N ARG A 125 -4.25 -7.58 17.03
CA ARG A 125 -3.52 -6.51 16.36
C ARG A 125 -4.33 -5.93 15.22
N ILE A 126 -4.23 -4.63 15.01
CA ILE A 126 -4.73 -3.92 13.84
C ILE A 126 -3.54 -3.38 13.07
N LYS A 127 -3.57 -3.51 11.74
CA LYS A 127 -2.63 -2.91 10.80
C LYS A 127 -3.40 -2.05 9.81
N ILE A 128 -3.00 -0.79 9.66
CA ILE A 128 -3.58 0.16 8.71
C ILE A 128 -2.48 0.56 7.74
N VAL A 129 -2.72 0.40 6.45
CA VAL A 129 -1.76 0.71 5.40
C VAL A 129 -2.35 1.75 4.46
N PRO A 130 -1.71 2.91 4.28
CA PRO A 130 -2.22 3.91 3.35
C PRO A 130 -1.98 3.47 1.90
N LYS A 131 -2.92 3.88 1.04
CA LYS A 131 -2.77 3.86 -0.41
C LYS A 131 -2.76 5.29 -0.94
N ILE A 132 -1.74 5.63 -1.72
CA ILE A 132 -1.54 6.97 -2.28
C ILE A 132 -1.48 6.92 -3.80
N VAL A 133 -1.73 8.06 -4.45
CA VAL A 133 -1.50 8.24 -5.89
C VAL A 133 -0.42 9.30 -6.05
N VAL A 134 0.75 8.91 -6.55
CA VAL A 134 1.90 9.83 -6.67
C VAL A 134 1.77 10.70 -7.92
N TYR A 135 1.35 10.10 -9.04
CA TYR A 135 1.16 10.81 -10.31
C TYR A 135 -0.26 10.63 -10.83
N SER A 136 -0.81 11.70 -11.41
CA SER A 136 -2.15 11.69 -11.99
C SER A 136 -2.23 10.68 -13.15
N GLY A 137 -3.18 9.76 -13.09
CA GLY A 137 -3.37 8.70 -14.09
C GLY A 137 -2.69 7.36 -13.77
N GLU A 138 -1.96 7.26 -12.66
CA GLU A 138 -1.39 6.00 -12.18
C GLU A 138 -2.31 5.28 -11.18
N SER A 139 -2.06 3.98 -11.00
CA SER A 139 -2.73 3.17 -9.98
C SER A 139 -2.27 3.57 -8.57
N ALA A 140 -3.18 3.49 -7.60
CA ALA A 140 -2.85 3.72 -6.20
C ALA A 140 -1.78 2.72 -5.70
N LEU A 141 -0.72 3.25 -5.09
CA LEU A 141 0.39 2.51 -4.49
C LEU A 141 0.11 2.24 -3.01
N LEU A 142 0.37 1.01 -2.55
CA LEU A 142 0.21 0.60 -1.15
C LEU A 142 1.52 0.77 -0.35
N CYS A 143 1.53 1.63 0.66
CA CYS A 143 2.72 1.96 1.46
C CYS A 143 2.87 1.08 2.70
N SER A 144 3.22 -0.20 2.52
CA SER A 144 3.26 -1.20 3.61
C SER A 144 4.27 -0.91 4.72
N GLU A 145 5.31 -0.15 4.43
CA GLU A 145 6.36 0.31 5.34
C GLU A 145 5.93 1.48 6.22
N GLN A 146 4.92 2.24 5.80
CA GLN A 146 4.31 3.34 6.59
C GLN A 146 3.06 2.85 7.34
N ALA A 147 2.98 1.55 7.62
CA ALA A 147 1.81 0.96 8.24
C ALA A 147 1.72 1.34 9.73
N ILE A 148 0.54 1.77 10.15
CA ILE A 148 0.22 1.92 11.57
C ILE A 148 -0.11 0.55 12.14
N ILE A 149 0.58 0.17 13.22
CA ILE A 149 0.34 -1.08 13.94
C ILE A 149 -0.15 -0.72 15.33
N LEU A 150 -1.32 -1.25 15.68
CA LEU A 150 -1.93 -1.07 17.00
C LEU A 150 -2.10 -2.44 17.65
N ASP A 151 -1.60 -2.54 18.87
CA ASP A 151 -1.76 -3.70 19.73
C ASP A 151 -2.70 -3.36 20.89
N ASN A 152 -3.30 -4.38 21.52
CA ASN A 152 -4.13 -4.22 22.71
C ASN A 152 -5.30 -3.24 22.55
N ILE A 153 -6.09 -3.41 21.49
CA ILE A 153 -7.30 -2.61 21.25
C ILE A 153 -8.33 -2.90 22.34
N ASN A 154 -8.75 -1.86 23.03
CA ASN A 154 -9.73 -1.93 24.12
C ASN A 154 -11.15 -1.69 23.61
N PRO A 155 -12.18 -2.14 24.35
CA PRO A 155 -13.54 -1.70 24.11
C PRO A 155 -13.62 -0.19 24.34
N CYS A 156 -14.42 0.48 23.51
CA CYS A 156 -14.98 1.77 23.87
C CYS A 156 -16.11 1.53 24.91
#